data_AF-A0A660T289-F1
#
_entry.id   AF-A0A660T289-F1
#
_cell.length_a   1.000
_cell.length_b   1.000
_cell.length_c   1.000
_cell.angle_alpha   90.00
_cell.angle_beta   90.00
_cell.angle_gamma   90.00
#
_symmetry.space_group_name_H-M   'P 1'
#
loop_
_entity.id
_entity.type
_entity.pdbx_description
1 polymer ?
#
loop_
_entity_poly.entity_id
_entity_poly.type
_entity_poly.pdbx_seq_one_letter_code
_entity_poly.pdbx_strand_id
1 'polypeptide(L)'
;NTEKTVLTALADITKNGIKNRKVYSILTEYLKSTDPEIRIIAISGIAAYKTAAATALLVPILKTEKSENVEIQLVKSLSTDINPSTILSFSALLQDSKTSDELKKVLIDAIGINSNGFKAVTPVVNSLGSKNKEVRDAASKSLEKLYIQNSPIVISGISRGIVQNKDEMFQAEASGLLSKLADPGSVVTVLNLLGSPYPEVKKNATWTLYRMSPANNVKVVSELQKLVPSETESTEVRINAVRALGAIGYDSARQEVWKTILTTLKLKDSKYRMLKLYGIRALGEMKTINPDITDSLISIASREKDETLQLAAVNSLRSLSPSDSKIEKVLISTFKKNDNEKLRIALLEALGDMGSLETSNLAVTLLKPDVSASIKERTIYVLSHIGNEKSLSLLLDISNDSEISEYLMGTLEDADRDILSAMVQRRLKTETDSDRITILEDLNSQFESY
;
A
#
# COMPACT_ATOMS: atom_id res chain seq x y z
N ASN A 1 -29.57 -0.18 -47.01
CA ASN A 1 -29.64 -1.37 -46.13
C ASN A 1 -28.92 -2.58 -46.71
N THR A 2 -29.27 -3.08 -47.89
CA THR A 2 -28.63 -4.28 -48.48
C THR A 2 -27.11 -4.15 -48.61
N GLU A 3 -26.60 -3.00 -49.07
CA GLU A 3 -25.16 -2.75 -49.19
C GLU A 3 -24.42 -2.82 -47.84
N LYS A 4 -24.98 -2.18 -46.80
CA LYS A 4 -24.42 -2.24 -45.43
C LYS A 4 -24.40 -3.69 -44.93
N THR A 5 -25.47 -4.45 -45.15
CA THR A 5 -25.54 -5.86 -44.74
C THR A 5 -24.47 -6.71 -45.41
N VAL A 6 -24.26 -6.55 -46.72
CA VAL A 6 -23.23 -7.27 -47.47
C VAL A 6 -21.84 -6.87 -46.96
N LEU A 7 -21.59 -5.58 -46.76
CA LEU A 7 -20.29 -5.10 -46.28
C LEU A 7 -19.99 -5.58 -44.85
N THR A 8 -21.00 -5.62 -43.97
CA THR A 8 -20.86 -6.19 -42.63
C THR A 8 -20.47 -7.66 -42.70
N ALA A 9 -21.12 -8.45 -43.53
CA ALA A 9 -20.76 -9.86 -43.71
C ALA A 9 -19.31 -10.03 -44.20
N LEU A 10 -18.85 -9.17 -45.13
CA LEU A 10 -17.45 -9.17 -45.58
C LEU A 10 -16.47 -8.80 -44.46
N ALA A 11 -16.79 -7.81 -43.63
CA ALA A 11 -15.96 -7.44 -42.48
C ALA A 11 -15.94 -8.52 -41.39
N ASP A 12 -17.04 -9.25 -41.18
CA ASP A 12 -17.10 -10.30 -40.16
C ASP A 12 -16.31 -11.54 -40.58
N ILE A 13 -16.30 -11.87 -41.88
CA ILE A 13 -15.41 -12.90 -42.45
C ILE A 13 -13.94 -12.61 -42.08
N THR A 14 -13.50 -11.35 -42.15
CA THR A 14 -12.09 -10.99 -41.86
C THR A 14 -11.81 -10.99 -40.37
N LYS A 15 -12.75 -10.56 -39.53
CA LYS A 15 -12.66 -10.67 -38.06
C LYS A 15 -12.55 -12.13 -37.59
N ASN A 16 -13.19 -13.05 -38.29
CA ASN A 16 -13.09 -14.50 -38.05
C ASN A 16 -11.79 -15.12 -38.60
N GLY A 17 -10.82 -14.29 -39.00
CA GLY A 17 -9.47 -14.72 -39.40
C GLY A 17 -9.29 -15.04 -40.88
N ILE A 18 -10.34 -14.93 -41.70
CA ILE A 18 -10.24 -15.21 -43.14
C ILE A 18 -9.60 -14.01 -43.86
N LYS A 19 -8.38 -14.21 -44.35
CA LYS A 19 -7.62 -13.19 -45.08
C LYS A 19 -7.77 -13.39 -46.59
N ASN A 20 -8.59 -12.56 -47.25
CA ASN A 20 -8.84 -12.65 -48.68
C ASN A 20 -8.55 -11.33 -49.40
N ARG A 21 -7.65 -11.36 -50.40
CA ARG A 21 -7.23 -10.15 -51.14
C ARG A 21 -8.39 -9.42 -51.83
N LYS A 22 -9.38 -10.14 -52.37
CA LYS A 22 -10.56 -9.51 -53.00
C LYS A 22 -11.41 -8.79 -51.97
N VAL A 23 -11.65 -9.42 -50.81
CA VAL A 23 -12.39 -8.79 -49.70
C VAL A 23 -11.65 -7.54 -49.20
N TYR A 24 -10.33 -7.62 -49.04
CA TYR A 24 -9.51 -6.45 -48.69
C TYR A 24 -9.65 -5.30 -49.70
N SER A 25 -9.64 -5.60 -51.00
CA SER A 25 -9.82 -4.60 -52.06
C SER A 25 -11.20 -3.94 -51.99
N ILE A 26 -12.26 -4.73 -51.82
CA ILE A 26 -13.64 -4.22 -51.69
C ILE A 26 -13.74 -3.30 -50.47
N LEU A 27 -13.26 -3.73 -49.31
CA LEU A 27 -13.27 -2.89 -48.10
C LEU A 27 -12.49 -1.59 -48.31
N THR A 28 -11.38 -1.63 -49.05
CA THR A 28 -10.56 -0.44 -49.36
C THR A 28 -11.33 0.58 -50.20
N GLU A 29 -12.13 0.14 -51.17
CA GLU A 29 -12.98 1.04 -51.97
C GLU A 29 -14.01 1.76 -51.11
N TYR A 30 -14.59 1.05 -50.13
CA TYR A 30 -15.60 1.58 -49.22
C TYR A 30 -15.07 2.62 -48.23
N LEU A 31 -13.75 2.78 -48.08
CA LEU A 31 -13.17 3.89 -47.32
C LEU A 31 -13.49 5.27 -47.92
N LYS A 32 -13.82 5.34 -49.21
CA LYS A 32 -14.16 6.60 -49.91
C LYS A 32 -15.64 6.96 -49.82
N SER A 33 -16.45 6.12 -49.16
CA SER A 33 -17.90 6.35 -49.04
C SER A 33 -18.20 7.67 -48.31
N THR A 34 -19.24 8.37 -48.74
CA THR A 34 -19.76 9.55 -48.03
C THR A 34 -20.45 9.18 -46.72
N ASP A 35 -20.97 7.96 -46.61
CA ASP A 35 -21.64 7.43 -45.41
C ASP A 35 -20.61 7.01 -44.33
N PRO A 36 -20.59 7.66 -43.15
CA PRO A 36 -19.69 7.30 -42.05
C PRO A 36 -19.83 5.85 -41.57
N GLU A 37 -21.03 5.28 -41.57
CA GLU A 37 -21.24 3.90 -41.11
C GLU A 37 -20.58 2.89 -42.04
N ILE A 38 -20.63 3.15 -43.36
CA ILE A 38 -19.96 2.32 -44.36
C ILE A 38 -18.44 2.38 -44.14
N ARG A 39 -17.89 3.57 -43.88
CA ARG A 39 -16.46 3.73 -43.57
C ARG A 39 -16.09 2.96 -42.29
N ILE A 40 -16.90 3.03 -41.24
CA ILE A 40 -16.69 2.29 -39.97
C ILE A 40 -16.61 0.78 -40.18
N ILE A 41 -17.51 0.20 -40.98
CA ILE A 41 -17.50 -1.23 -41.29
C ILE A 41 -16.25 -1.60 -42.08
N ALA A 42 -15.91 -0.81 -43.11
CA ALA A 42 -14.71 -1.00 -43.92
C ALA A 42 -13.43 -0.98 -43.08
N ILE A 43 -13.28 0.03 -42.20
CA ILE A 43 -12.14 0.19 -41.29
C ILE A 43 -11.99 -1.02 -40.37
N SER A 44 -13.10 -1.48 -39.79
CA SER A 44 -13.13 -2.66 -38.91
C SER A 44 -12.67 -3.92 -39.65
N GLY A 45 -13.17 -4.12 -40.87
CA GLY A 45 -12.81 -5.27 -41.70
C GLY A 45 -11.34 -5.25 -42.14
N ILE A 46 -10.80 -4.08 -42.49
CA ILE A 46 -9.40 -3.89 -42.90
C ILE A 46 -8.46 -4.10 -41.71
N ALA A 47 -8.76 -3.52 -40.55
CA ALA A 47 -7.92 -3.64 -39.36
C ALA A 47 -7.81 -5.09 -38.87
N ALA A 48 -8.84 -5.91 -39.06
CA ALA A 48 -8.84 -7.33 -38.69
C ALA A 48 -7.74 -8.14 -39.41
N TYR A 49 -7.18 -7.65 -40.53
CA TYR A 49 -6.04 -8.30 -41.19
C TYR A 49 -4.76 -8.28 -40.35
N LYS A 50 -4.61 -7.27 -39.47
CA LYS A 50 -3.43 -7.05 -38.61
C LYS A 50 -2.13 -7.08 -39.43
N THR A 51 -2.07 -6.33 -40.53
CA THR A 51 -0.92 -6.26 -41.43
C THR A 51 -0.40 -4.84 -41.57
N ALA A 52 0.88 -4.69 -41.88
CA ALA A 52 1.48 -3.38 -42.16
C ALA A 52 0.78 -2.65 -43.31
N ALA A 53 0.22 -3.36 -44.29
CA ALA A 53 -0.56 -2.78 -45.38
C ALA A 53 -1.89 -2.15 -44.88
N ALA A 54 -2.59 -2.84 -43.97
CA ALA A 54 -3.79 -2.29 -43.33
C ALA A 54 -3.46 -1.02 -42.55
N THR A 55 -2.36 -1.04 -41.78
CA THR A 55 -1.88 0.11 -41.02
C THR A 55 -1.52 1.29 -41.94
N ALA A 56 -0.75 1.03 -43.00
CA ALA A 56 -0.35 2.05 -43.98
C ALA A 56 -1.55 2.68 -44.71
N LEU A 57 -2.65 1.93 -44.85
CA LEU A 57 -3.90 2.42 -45.43
C LEU A 57 -4.73 3.25 -44.43
N LEU A 58 -4.87 2.78 -43.18
CA LEU A 58 -5.77 3.38 -42.19
C LEU A 58 -5.17 4.58 -41.44
N VAL A 59 -3.87 4.56 -41.11
CA VAL A 59 -3.22 5.63 -40.33
C VAL A 59 -3.32 7.01 -41.01
N PRO A 60 -3.14 7.15 -42.34
CA PRO A 60 -3.30 8.46 -42.99
C PRO A 60 -4.71 9.04 -42.89
N ILE A 61 -5.74 8.19 -42.77
CA ILE A 61 -7.16 8.61 -42.71
C ILE A 61 -7.44 9.38 -41.42
N LEU A 62 -6.77 9.04 -40.32
CA LEU A 62 -6.85 9.78 -39.04
C LEU A 62 -6.57 11.28 -39.19
N LYS A 63 -5.84 11.71 -40.22
CA LYS A 63 -5.48 13.13 -40.43
C LYS A 63 -6.49 13.89 -41.28
N THR A 64 -7.35 13.19 -42.02
CA THR A 64 -8.25 13.79 -43.02
C THR A 64 -9.72 13.49 -42.77
N GLU A 65 -10.02 12.55 -41.88
CA GLU A 65 -11.39 12.20 -41.50
C GLU A 65 -12.06 13.37 -40.78
N LYS A 66 -13.36 13.55 -41.06
CA LYS A 66 -14.16 14.65 -40.53
C LYS A 66 -15.23 14.17 -39.56
N SER A 67 -15.58 12.88 -39.61
CA SER A 67 -16.55 12.27 -38.73
C SER A 67 -15.86 11.69 -37.51
N GLU A 68 -16.15 12.27 -36.34
CA GLU A 68 -15.63 11.83 -35.06
C GLU A 68 -15.91 10.34 -34.77
N ASN A 69 -17.09 9.84 -35.14
CA ASN A 69 -17.41 8.41 -35.00
C ASN A 69 -16.46 7.51 -35.81
N VAL A 70 -16.03 7.97 -36.98
CA VAL A 70 -15.07 7.25 -37.82
C VAL A 70 -13.66 7.36 -37.23
N GLU A 71 -13.27 8.53 -36.70
CA GLU A 71 -12.00 8.70 -35.97
C GLU A 71 -11.91 7.78 -34.75
N ILE A 72 -12.96 7.73 -33.93
CA ILE A 72 -13.06 6.82 -32.79
C ILE A 72 -12.90 5.36 -33.25
N GLN A 73 -13.55 4.97 -34.34
CA GLN A 73 -13.41 3.61 -34.87
C GLN A 73 -11.99 3.34 -35.37
N LEU A 74 -11.33 4.30 -36.04
CA LEU A 74 -9.94 4.17 -36.48
C LEU A 74 -9.02 3.96 -35.28
N VAL A 75 -9.15 4.79 -34.25
CA VAL A 75 -8.33 4.71 -33.03
C VAL A 75 -8.53 3.35 -32.35
N LYS A 76 -9.77 2.90 -32.16
CA LYS A 76 -10.07 1.57 -31.58
C LYS A 76 -9.46 0.44 -32.41
N SER A 77 -9.62 0.50 -33.73
CA SER A 77 -9.16 -0.53 -34.67
C SER A 77 -7.64 -0.61 -34.75
N LEU A 78 -6.94 0.50 -34.54
CA LEU A 78 -5.48 0.61 -34.58
C LEU A 78 -4.83 0.53 -33.19
N SER A 79 -5.61 0.40 -32.11
CA SER A 79 -5.11 0.47 -30.73
C SER A 79 -4.07 -0.59 -30.39
N THR A 80 -4.16 -1.79 -30.97
CA THR A 80 -3.21 -2.90 -30.77
C THR A 80 -2.17 -3.02 -31.88
N ASP A 81 -2.12 -2.06 -32.81
CA ASP A 81 -1.16 -2.07 -33.91
C ASP A 81 0.28 -1.88 -33.40
N ILE A 82 1.23 -2.63 -33.97
CA ILE A 82 2.63 -2.60 -33.54
C ILE A 82 3.48 -1.57 -34.29
N ASN A 83 2.92 -0.87 -35.30
CA ASN A 83 3.66 0.10 -36.07
C ASN A 83 3.85 1.40 -35.26
N PRO A 84 5.09 1.88 -35.06
CA PRO A 84 5.34 3.13 -34.36
C PRO A 84 4.61 4.34 -34.94
N SER A 85 4.32 4.35 -36.25
CA SER A 85 3.59 5.46 -36.89
C SER A 85 2.19 5.68 -36.31
N THR A 86 1.55 4.61 -35.81
CA THR A 86 0.22 4.67 -35.21
C THR A 86 0.23 5.54 -33.96
N ILE A 87 1.19 5.33 -33.07
CA ILE A 87 1.34 6.13 -31.84
C ILE A 87 1.75 7.57 -32.13
N LEU A 88 2.55 7.81 -33.19
CA LEU A 88 2.85 9.18 -33.61
C LEU A 88 1.59 9.92 -34.08
N SER A 89 0.70 9.26 -34.82
CA SER A 89 -0.58 9.86 -35.25
C SER A 89 -1.54 10.07 -34.08
N PHE A 90 -1.65 9.10 -33.14
CA PHE A 90 -2.46 9.29 -31.93
C PHE A 90 -1.94 10.45 -31.07
N SER A 91 -0.61 10.53 -30.91
CA SER A 91 0.08 11.61 -30.19
C SER A 91 -0.20 12.98 -30.82
N ALA A 92 -0.18 13.09 -32.15
CA ALA A 92 -0.47 14.33 -32.85
C ALA A 92 -1.94 14.75 -32.67
N LEU A 93 -2.89 13.83 -32.85
CA LEU A 93 -4.31 14.10 -32.64
C LEU A 93 -4.62 14.49 -31.19
N LEU A 94 -4.02 13.82 -30.21
CA LEU A 94 -4.22 14.15 -28.78
C LEU A 94 -3.77 15.58 -28.44
N GLN A 95 -2.76 16.09 -29.14
CA GLN A 95 -2.24 17.45 -28.96
C GLN A 95 -3.00 18.51 -29.77
N ASP A 96 -3.84 18.12 -30.74
CA ASP A 96 -4.66 19.07 -31.48
C ASP A 96 -5.72 19.68 -30.55
N SER A 97 -5.79 21.00 -30.52
CA SER A 97 -6.72 21.75 -29.69
C SER A 97 -8.19 21.54 -30.11
N LYS A 98 -8.43 21.09 -31.34
CA LYS A 98 -9.76 20.79 -31.88
C LYS A 98 -10.27 19.42 -31.47
N THR A 99 -9.40 18.53 -30.99
CA THR A 99 -9.79 17.18 -30.57
C THR A 99 -10.72 17.27 -29.36
N SER A 100 -11.90 16.69 -29.51
CA SER A 100 -12.92 16.65 -28.46
C SER A 100 -12.46 15.85 -27.25
N ASP A 101 -13.11 16.05 -26.11
CA ASP A 101 -12.81 15.28 -24.91
C ASP A 101 -13.14 13.78 -25.09
N GLU A 102 -14.16 13.44 -25.87
CA GLU A 102 -14.52 12.05 -26.17
C GLU A 102 -13.39 11.36 -26.95
N LEU A 103 -12.93 11.98 -28.03
CA LEU A 103 -11.84 11.43 -28.83
C LEU A 103 -10.53 11.40 -28.05
N LYS A 104 -10.25 12.40 -27.20
CA LYS A 104 -9.09 12.40 -26.30
C LYS A 104 -9.08 11.17 -25.38
N LYS A 105 -10.20 10.83 -24.75
CA LYS A 105 -10.29 9.61 -23.90
C LYS A 105 -9.95 8.36 -24.69
N VAL A 106 -10.55 8.20 -25.88
CA VAL A 106 -10.32 7.02 -26.74
C VAL A 106 -8.85 6.94 -27.18
N LEU A 107 -8.25 8.07 -27.55
CA LEU A 107 -6.81 8.15 -27.89
C LEU A 107 -5.92 7.77 -26.71
N ILE A 108 -6.18 8.32 -25.53
CA ILE A 108 -5.42 8.06 -24.31
C ILE A 108 -5.49 6.57 -23.92
N ASP A 109 -6.69 5.98 -23.97
CA ASP A 109 -6.89 4.56 -23.67
C ASP A 109 -6.16 3.66 -24.69
N ALA A 110 -6.26 4.01 -25.98
CA ALA A 110 -5.57 3.30 -27.05
C ALA A 110 -4.05 3.39 -26.91
N ILE A 111 -3.51 4.57 -26.56
CA ILE A 111 -2.08 4.75 -26.26
C ILE A 111 -1.68 3.85 -25.08
N GLY A 112 -2.48 3.79 -24.02
CA GLY A 112 -2.15 3.05 -22.81
C GLY A 112 -2.03 1.52 -23.00
N ILE A 113 -2.79 0.95 -23.94
CA ILE A 113 -2.74 -0.50 -24.24
C ILE A 113 -1.79 -0.85 -25.38
N ASN A 114 -1.29 0.14 -26.12
CA ASN A 114 -0.41 -0.11 -27.25
C ASN A 114 1.03 -0.39 -26.79
N SER A 115 1.69 -1.36 -27.43
CA SER A 115 3.09 -1.74 -27.14
C SER A 115 4.12 -0.64 -27.37
N ASN A 116 3.83 0.36 -28.22
CA ASN A 116 4.66 1.54 -28.44
C ASN A 116 4.14 2.77 -27.68
N GLY A 117 3.12 2.62 -26.84
CA GLY A 117 2.41 3.71 -26.17
C GLY A 117 3.33 4.59 -25.32
N PHE A 118 4.41 4.04 -24.77
CA PHE A 118 5.40 4.78 -23.98
C PHE A 118 6.05 5.94 -24.76
N LYS A 119 6.02 5.92 -26.10
CA LYS A 119 6.50 7.02 -26.96
C LYS A 119 5.59 8.25 -26.92
N ALA A 120 4.36 8.12 -26.44
CA ALA A 120 3.38 9.21 -26.30
C ALA A 120 3.12 9.62 -24.84
N VAL A 121 4.04 9.28 -23.92
CA VAL A 121 3.90 9.64 -22.49
C VAL A 121 3.71 11.13 -22.28
N THR A 122 4.47 12.00 -22.95
CA THR A 122 4.38 13.45 -22.74
C THR A 122 2.97 14.02 -23.03
N PRO A 123 2.34 13.77 -24.20
CA PRO A 123 0.95 14.14 -24.45
C PRO A 123 -0.06 13.60 -23.43
N VAL A 124 0.11 12.34 -23.00
CA VAL A 124 -0.78 11.73 -21.99
C VAL A 124 -0.58 12.40 -20.63
N VAL A 125 0.66 12.69 -20.22
CA VAL A 125 0.96 13.47 -19.01
C VAL A 125 0.29 14.84 -19.07
N ASN A 126 0.38 15.55 -20.18
CA ASN A 126 -0.26 16.87 -20.34
C ASN A 126 -1.80 16.79 -20.15
N SER A 127 -2.41 15.66 -20.48
CA SER A 127 -3.85 15.43 -20.33
C SER A 127 -4.31 15.27 -18.87
N LEU A 128 -3.38 15.09 -17.91
CA LEU A 128 -3.67 15.20 -16.48
C LEU A 128 -4.11 16.62 -16.08
N GLY A 129 -3.83 17.64 -16.90
CA GLY A 129 -4.29 19.02 -16.69
C GLY A 129 -5.60 19.35 -17.42
N SER A 130 -6.28 18.36 -18.01
CA SER A 130 -7.54 18.63 -18.74
C SER A 130 -8.62 19.18 -17.82
N LYS A 131 -9.44 20.11 -18.30
CA LYS A 131 -10.64 20.58 -17.57
C LYS A 131 -11.66 19.45 -17.39
N ASN A 132 -11.73 18.53 -18.34
CA ASN A 132 -12.63 17.40 -18.29
C ASN A 132 -12.07 16.30 -17.39
N LYS A 133 -12.80 15.96 -16.32
CA LYS A 133 -12.37 14.96 -15.34
C LYS A 133 -12.18 13.57 -15.97
N GLU A 134 -13.04 13.18 -16.90
CA GLU A 134 -12.94 11.85 -17.51
C GLU A 134 -11.67 11.72 -18.37
N VAL A 135 -11.22 12.81 -19.00
CA VAL A 135 -9.94 12.86 -19.72
C VAL A 135 -8.76 12.71 -18.75
N ARG A 136 -8.83 13.35 -17.57
CA ARG A 136 -7.79 13.20 -16.53
C ARG A 136 -7.75 11.77 -15.97
N ASP A 137 -8.92 11.19 -15.69
CA ASP A 137 -9.04 9.81 -15.20
C ASP A 137 -8.50 8.81 -16.23
N ALA A 138 -8.80 9.01 -17.51
CA ALA A 138 -8.24 8.21 -18.61
C ALA A 138 -6.71 8.36 -18.69
N ALA A 139 -6.20 9.59 -18.58
CA ALA A 139 -4.75 9.87 -18.61
C ALA A 139 -4.02 9.16 -17.47
N SER A 140 -4.56 9.25 -16.25
CA SER A 140 -4.02 8.57 -15.07
C SER A 140 -3.97 7.04 -15.26
N LYS A 141 -5.11 6.41 -15.63
CA LYS A 141 -5.18 4.97 -15.90
C LYS A 141 -4.27 4.51 -17.03
N SER A 142 -4.15 5.32 -18.08
CA SER A 142 -3.26 5.06 -19.22
C SER A 142 -1.80 5.09 -18.79
N LEU A 143 -1.38 6.10 -18.02
CA LEU A 143 -0.02 6.18 -17.49
C LEU A 143 0.33 5.03 -16.55
N GLU A 144 -0.63 4.50 -15.78
CA GLU A 144 -0.42 3.28 -14.98
C GLU A 144 -0.14 2.05 -15.87
N LYS A 145 -0.90 1.88 -16.97
CA LYS A 145 -0.63 0.80 -17.94
C LYS A 145 0.72 0.97 -18.61
N LEU A 146 1.08 2.20 -18.99
CA LEU A 146 2.37 2.51 -19.59
C LEU A 146 3.52 2.34 -18.60
N TYR A 147 3.29 2.55 -17.31
CA TYR A 147 4.30 2.35 -16.27
C TYR A 147 4.72 0.88 -16.18
N ILE A 148 3.77 -0.06 -16.31
CA ILE A 148 4.05 -1.50 -16.38
C ILE A 148 4.92 -1.83 -17.60
N GLN A 149 4.75 -1.12 -18.72
CA GLN A 149 5.55 -1.31 -19.93
C GLN A 149 6.95 -0.68 -19.84
N ASN A 150 7.06 0.53 -19.28
CA ASN A 150 8.31 1.27 -19.19
C ASN A 150 8.27 2.34 -18.08
N SER A 151 8.57 1.92 -16.85
CA SER A 151 8.53 2.82 -15.69
C SER A 151 9.47 4.03 -15.79
N PRO A 152 10.75 3.92 -16.26
CA PRO A 152 11.64 5.08 -16.30
C PRO A 152 11.14 6.21 -17.20
N ILE A 153 10.54 5.88 -18.35
CA ILE A 153 9.98 6.89 -19.27
C ILE A 153 8.75 7.57 -18.65
N VAL A 154 7.85 6.81 -18.01
CA VAL A 154 6.66 7.37 -17.36
C VAL A 154 7.03 8.28 -16.21
N ILE A 155 7.89 7.84 -15.30
CA ILE A 155 8.34 8.65 -14.16
C ILE A 155 9.06 9.91 -14.66
N SER A 156 9.97 9.78 -15.62
CA SER A 156 10.65 10.95 -16.21
C SER A 156 9.68 11.92 -16.90
N GLY A 157 8.64 11.39 -17.55
CA GLY A 157 7.59 12.18 -18.19
C GLY A 157 6.77 12.98 -17.18
N ILE A 158 6.29 12.33 -16.12
CA ILE A 158 5.54 12.99 -15.05
C ILE A 158 6.41 14.04 -14.34
N SER A 159 7.65 13.69 -14.00
CA SER A 159 8.62 14.61 -13.37
C SER A 159 8.87 15.86 -14.21
N ARG A 160 9.09 15.71 -15.52
CA ARG A 160 9.24 16.87 -16.43
C ARG A 160 7.97 17.71 -16.49
N GLY A 161 6.80 17.07 -16.58
CA GLY A 161 5.52 17.76 -16.56
C GLY A 161 5.32 18.62 -15.31
N ILE A 162 5.60 18.08 -14.12
CA ILE A 162 5.52 18.81 -12.84
C ILE A 162 6.49 20.01 -12.78
N VAL A 163 7.68 19.86 -13.35
CA VAL A 163 8.65 20.96 -13.41
C VAL A 163 8.14 22.09 -14.32
N GLN A 164 7.57 21.74 -15.47
CA GLN A 164 7.14 22.69 -16.51
C GLN A 164 5.77 23.32 -16.26
N ASN A 165 4.87 22.61 -15.57
CA ASN A 165 3.49 23.06 -15.35
C ASN A 165 3.25 23.39 -13.86
N LYS A 166 2.83 24.64 -13.61
CA LYS A 166 2.54 25.17 -12.27
C LYS A 166 1.05 25.30 -11.96
N ASP A 167 0.19 24.90 -12.88
CA ASP A 167 -1.25 24.82 -12.64
C ASP A 167 -1.57 23.87 -11.48
N GLU A 168 -2.43 24.32 -10.57
CA GLU A 168 -2.78 23.60 -9.34
C GLU A 168 -3.40 22.23 -9.65
N MET A 169 -4.36 22.19 -10.58
CA MET A 169 -5.07 20.96 -10.94
C MET A 169 -4.12 19.95 -11.57
N PHE A 170 -3.28 20.39 -12.51
CA PHE A 170 -2.25 19.52 -13.07
C PHE A 170 -1.30 18.98 -11.99
N GLN A 171 -0.79 19.84 -11.10
CA GLN A 171 0.14 19.39 -10.06
C GLN A 171 -0.53 18.42 -9.09
N ALA A 172 -1.79 18.65 -8.70
CA ALA A 172 -2.54 17.76 -7.83
C ALA A 172 -2.68 16.37 -8.46
N GLU A 173 -3.07 16.31 -9.74
CA GLU A 173 -3.29 15.05 -10.46
C GLU A 173 -1.97 14.31 -10.73
N ALA A 174 -0.93 15.03 -11.19
CA ALA A 174 0.38 14.44 -11.45
C ALA A 174 1.09 13.96 -10.16
N SER A 175 1.00 14.73 -9.07
CA SER A 175 1.52 14.30 -7.77
C SER A 175 0.70 13.15 -7.17
N GLY A 176 -0.62 13.12 -7.40
CA GLY A 176 -1.49 12.00 -7.01
C GLY A 176 -1.11 10.71 -7.73
N LEU A 177 -0.75 10.78 -9.01
CA LEU A 177 -0.25 9.64 -9.76
C LEU A 177 1.12 9.18 -9.24
N LEU A 178 2.08 10.09 -8.98
CA LEU A 178 3.35 9.72 -8.35
C LEU A 178 3.14 9.03 -6.99
N SER A 179 2.17 9.51 -6.21
CA SER A 179 1.74 8.92 -4.95
C SER A 179 1.21 7.50 -5.11
N LYS A 180 0.44 7.22 -6.17
CA LYS A 180 -0.06 5.88 -6.49
C LYS A 180 1.06 4.93 -6.97
N LEU A 181 2.01 5.44 -7.76
CA LEU A 181 3.12 4.64 -8.28
C LEU A 181 4.20 4.38 -7.21
N ALA A 182 4.52 5.38 -6.39
CA ALA A 182 5.56 5.35 -5.35
C ALA A 182 6.92 4.81 -5.87
N ASP A 183 7.30 5.19 -7.09
CA ASP A 183 8.55 4.74 -7.72
C ASP A 183 9.77 5.52 -7.16
N PRO A 184 10.84 4.83 -6.71
CA PRO A 184 12.11 5.43 -6.25
C PRO A 184 12.75 6.45 -7.19
N GLY A 185 12.58 6.32 -8.50
CA GLY A 185 13.04 7.28 -9.50
C GLY A 185 12.42 8.68 -9.37
N SER A 186 11.33 8.82 -8.60
CA SER A 186 10.64 10.10 -8.41
C SER A 186 11.06 10.87 -7.14
N VAL A 187 11.95 10.34 -6.29
CA VAL A 187 12.33 10.96 -4.99
C VAL A 187 12.68 12.44 -5.12
N VAL A 188 13.49 12.81 -6.11
CA VAL A 188 13.94 14.21 -6.28
C VAL A 188 12.77 15.13 -6.64
N THR A 189 11.86 14.67 -7.51
CA THR A 189 10.65 15.43 -7.86
C THR A 189 9.74 15.58 -6.64
N VAL A 190 9.48 14.49 -5.94
CA VAL A 190 8.61 14.47 -4.75
C VAL A 190 9.17 15.34 -3.63
N LEU A 191 10.49 15.33 -3.41
CA LEU A 191 11.16 16.21 -2.46
C LEU A 191 10.91 17.68 -2.77
N ASN A 192 10.99 18.08 -4.04
CA ASN A 192 10.70 19.46 -4.44
C ASN A 192 9.22 19.83 -4.25
N LEU A 193 8.30 18.87 -4.37
CA LEU A 193 6.87 19.08 -4.16
C LEU A 193 6.50 19.36 -2.70
N LEU A 194 7.36 19.04 -1.73
CA LEU A 194 7.15 19.43 -0.33
C LEU A 194 7.10 20.95 -0.13
N GLY A 195 7.73 21.71 -1.02
CA GLY A 195 7.68 23.17 -1.03
C GLY A 195 6.53 23.78 -1.85
N SER A 196 5.59 22.96 -2.35
CA SER A 196 4.48 23.46 -3.16
C SER A 196 3.55 24.37 -2.33
N PRO A 197 3.01 25.46 -2.92
CA PRO A 197 2.01 26.29 -2.24
C PRO A 197 0.67 25.55 -2.06
N TYR A 198 0.43 24.46 -2.80
CA TYR A 198 -0.84 23.75 -2.82
C TYR A 198 -0.87 22.64 -1.76
N PRO A 199 -1.81 22.67 -0.79
CA PRO A 199 -1.90 21.66 0.28
C PRO A 199 -2.06 20.22 -0.24
N GLU A 200 -2.88 20.03 -1.29
CA GLU A 200 -3.09 18.70 -1.90
C GLU A 200 -1.80 18.12 -2.49
N VAL A 201 -0.96 18.96 -3.10
CA VAL A 201 0.33 18.56 -3.67
C VAL A 201 1.31 18.16 -2.56
N LYS A 202 1.36 18.92 -1.46
CA LYS A 202 2.17 18.56 -0.28
C LYS A 202 1.67 17.27 0.38
N LYS A 203 0.35 17.07 0.46
CA LYS A 203 -0.26 15.84 0.99
C LYS A 203 0.14 14.63 0.16
N ASN A 204 0.04 14.74 -1.16
CA ASN A 204 0.49 13.70 -2.08
C ASN A 204 1.99 13.45 -1.94
N ALA A 205 2.81 14.49 -1.88
CA ALA A 205 4.26 14.35 -1.77
C ALA A 205 4.70 13.66 -0.46
N THR A 206 4.15 14.09 0.68
CA THR A 206 4.43 13.46 1.99
C THR A 206 3.95 12.01 2.04
N TRP A 207 2.77 11.70 1.48
CA TRP A 207 2.27 10.32 1.37
C TRP A 207 3.16 9.45 0.47
N THR A 208 3.63 10.01 -0.65
CA THR A 208 4.56 9.35 -1.56
C THR A 208 5.86 8.97 -0.84
N LEU A 209 6.44 9.91 -0.08
CA LEU A 209 7.68 9.65 0.68
C LEU A 209 7.48 8.62 1.78
N TYR A 210 6.32 8.59 2.45
CA TYR A 210 5.99 7.53 3.39
C TYR A 210 5.96 6.16 2.70
N ARG A 211 5.26 6.03 1.58
CA ARG A 211 5.19 4.77 0.82
C ARG A 211 6.54 4.30 0.30
N MET A 212 7.39 5.24 -0.09
CA MET A 212 8.72 4.94 -0.64
C MET A 212 9.76 4.64 0.43
N SER A 213 9.65 5.29 1.59
CA SER A 213 10.62 5.22 2.70
C SER A 213 12.08 5.29 2.22
N PRO A 214 12.50 6.38 1.55
CA PRO A 214 13.83 6.48 0.94
C PRO A 214 14.93 6.51 2.01
N ALA A 215 15.47 5.33 2.32
CA ALA A 215 16.50 5.15 3.33
C ALA A 215 17.71 6.07 3.09
N ASN A 216 18.29 6.58 4.19
CA ASN A 216 19.50 7.41 4.20
C ASN A 216 19.43 8.72 3.39
N ASN A 217 18.25 9.20 2.98
CA ASN A 217 18.11 10.50 2.34
C ASN A 217 17.94 11.62 3.36
N VAL A 218 19.08 12.14 3.84
CA VAL A 218 19.13 13.20 4.86
C VAL A 218 18.33 14.44 4.44
N LYS A 219 18.31 14.78 3.16
CA LYS A 219 17.57 15.96 2.66
C LYS A 219 16.06 15.74 2.77
N VAL A 220 15.56 14.55 2.44
CA VAL A 220 14.15 14.17 2.64
C VAL A 220 13.79 14.27 4.12
N VAL A 221 14.61 13.70 5.01
CA VAL A 221 14.39 13.76 6.46
C VAL A 221 14.30 15.21 6.94
N SER A 222 15.27 16.06 6.56
CA SER A 222 15.28 17.46 6.99
C SER A 222 14.08 18.27 6.47
N GLU A 223 13.62 18.05 5.23
CA GLU A 223 12.42 18.75 4.74
C GLU A 223 11.15 18.24 5.42
N LEU A 224 11.00 16.94 5.66
CA LEU A 224 9.88 16.38 6.40
C LEU A 224 9.83 16.91 7.85
N GLN A 225 10.98 17.02 8.52
CA GLN A 225 11.05 17.57 9.89
C GLN A 225 10.52 19.00 9.99
N LYS A 226 10.70 19.83 8.96
CA LYS A 226 10.16 21.20 8.96
C LYS A 226 8.63 21.23 8.91
N LEU A 227 8.01 20.24 8.27
CA LEU A 227 6.56 20.19 8.10
C LEU A 227 5.84 19.80 9.41
N VAL A 228 6.43 18.92 10.22
CA VAL A 228 5.80 18.37 11.44
C VAL A 228 5.33 19.45 12.44
N PRO A 229 6.17 20.43 12.85
CA PRO A 229 5.76 21.46 13.80
C PRO A 229 5.04 22.65 13.15
N SER A 230 4.93 22.69 11.82
CA SER A 230 4.38 23.87 11.12
C SER A 230 2.86 23.95 11.26
N GLU A 231 2.37 24.99 11.95
CA GLU A 231 0.92 25.24 12.09
C GLU A 231 0.26 25.82 10.83
N THR A 232 1.06 26.22 9.82
CA THR A 232 0.53 26.61 8.50
C THR A 232 0.24 25.42 7.60
N GLU A 233 0.75 24.23 7.97
CA GLU A 233 0.50 22.99 7.24
C GLU A 233 -0.80 22.34 7.69
N SER A 234 -1.50 21.69 6.76
CA SER A 234 -2.69 20.91 7.09
C SER A 234 -2.32 19.72 8.00
N THR A 235 -3.26 19.28 8.83
CA THR A 235 -3.06 18.12 9.71
C THR A 235 -2.67 16.86 8.92
N GLU A 236 -3.20 16.68 7.71
CA GLU A 236 -2.87 15.54 6.84
C GLU A 236 -1.41 15.56 6.37
N VAL A 237 -0.89 16.72 5.96
CA VAL A 237 0.54 16.88 5.59
C VAL A 237 1.44 16.56 6.77
N ARG A 238 1.11 17.09 7.96
CA ARG A 238 1.86 16.84 9.19
C ARG A 238 1.84 15.36 9.58
N ILE A 239 0.68 14.71 9.51
CA ILE A 239 0.54 13.27 9.78
C ILE A 239 1.40 12.46 8.82
N ASN A 240 1.31 12.72 7.51
CA ASN A 240 2.08 11.99 6.52
C ASN A 240 3.58 12.23 6.68
N ALA A 241 4.00 13.43 7.06
CA ALA A 241 5.40 13.72 7.36
C ALA A 241 5.91 12.91 8.56
N VAL A 242 5.15 12.83 9.64
CA VAL A 242 5.49 11.99 10.81
C VAL A 242 5.58 10.51 10.44
N ARG A 243 4.61 10.00 9.68
CA ARG A 243 4.62 8.61 9.20
C ARG A 243 5.84 8.33 8.32
N ALA A 244 6.18 9.25 7.42
CA ALA A 244 7.35 9.14 6.58
C ALA A 244 8.65 9.14 7.39
N LEU A 245 8.78 9.99 8.41
CA LEU A 245 9.95 9.99 9.29
C LEU A 245 10.10 8.67 10.07
N GLY A 246 8.98 8.14 10.60
CA GLY A 246 8.94 6.83 11.25
C GLY A 246 9.42 5.71 10.34
N ALA A 247 8.83 5.62 9.13
CA ALA A 247 9.11 4.56 8.18
C ALA A 247 10.51 4.65 7.53
N ILE A 248 11.06 5.86 7.35
CA ILE A 248 12.45 6.04 6.92
C ILE A 248 13.41 5.55 8.02
N GLY A 249 13.04 5.72 9.29
CA GLY A 249 13.80 5.22 10.45
C GLY A 249 15.20 5.80 10.58
N TYR A 250 15.51 6.91 9.91
CA TYR A 250 16.82 7.55 9.96
C TYR A 250 16.85 8.65 11.02
N ASP A 251 17.78 8.51 11.95
CA ASP A 251 18.05 9.51 12.99
C ASP A 251 19.56 9.66 13.21
N SER A 252 19.97 10.81 13.72
CA SER A 252 21.38 11.09 14.03
C SER A 252 21.48 12.19 15.08
N ALA A 253 22.62 12.28 15.78
CA ALA A 253 22.87 13.33 16.77
C ALA A 253 22.70 14.76 16.21
N ARG A 254 22.82 14.94 14.89
CA ARG A 254 22.60 16.24 14.22
C ARG A 254 21.14 16.48 13.83
N GLN A 255 20.41 15.44 13.41
CA GLN A 255 19.03 15.60 12.95
C GLN A 255 18.02 15.59 14.10
N GLU A 256 18.29 14.79 15.14
CA GLU A 256 17.43 14.66 16.33
C GLU A 256 15.93 14.52 15.97
N VAL A 257 15.62 13.65 15.01
CA VAL A 257 14.27 13.49 14.43
C VAL A 257 13.25 13.17 15.53
N TRP A 258 13.68 12.38 16.53
CA TRP A 258 12.89 12.05 17.70
C TRP A 258 12.38 13.29 18.45
N LYS A 259 13.18 14.37 18.57
CA LYS A 259 12.74 15.62 19.23
C LYS A 259 11.59 16.26 18.47
N THR A 260 11.69 16.29 17.14
CA THR A 260 10.62 16.80 16.27
C THR A 260 9.33 16.01 16.48
N ILE A 261 9.41 14.68 16.51
CA ILE A 261 8.21 13.83 16.71
C ILE A 261 7.63 14.01 18.11
N LEU A 262 8.46 14.15 19.16
CA LEU A 262 7.98 14.41 20.53
C LEU A 262 7.17 15.71 20.64
N THR A 263 7.38 16.71 19.77
CA THR A 263 6.55 17.92 19.77
C THR A 263 5.07 17.61 19.49
N THR A 264 4.79 16.58 18.68
CA THR A 264 3.42 16.18 18.33
C THR A 264 2.66 15.66 19.55
N LEU A 265 3.34 14.99 20.48
CA LEU A 265 2.75 14.41 21.70
C LEU A 265 2.29 15.47 22.70
N LYS A 266 2.83 16.70 22.60
CA LYS A 266 2.50 17.82 23.49
C LYS A 266 1.23 18.57 23.07
N LEU A 267 0.70 18.29 21.87
CA LEU A 267 -0.50 18.95 21.35
C LEU A 267 -1.74 18.46 22.09
N LYS A 268 -2.56 19.37 22.64
CA LYS A 268 -3.70 18.99 23.50
C LYS A 268 -5.04 18.86 22.78
N ASP A 269 -5.25 19.62 21.71
CA ASP A 269 -6.52 19.63 20.98
C ASP A 269 -6.81 18.25 20.35
N SER A 270 -8.07 17.83 20.47
CA SER A 270 -8.64 16.61 19.90
C SER A 270 -8.38 16.44 18.40
N LYS A 271 -8.31 17.55 17.63
CA LYS A 271 -8.01 17.49 16.19
C LYS A 271 -6.63 16.91 15.88
N TYR A 272 -5.69 16.98 16.84
CA TYR A 272 -4.34 16.40 16.71
C TYR A 272 -4.24 14.96 17.19
N ARG A 273 -5.35 14.31 17.56
CA ARG A 273 -5.36 12.92 18.03
C ARG A 273 -4.64 11.98 17.06
N MET A 274 -4.93 12.07 15.77
CA MET A 274 -4.27 11.23 14.76
C MET A 274 -2.79 11.56 14.60
N LEU A 275 -2.41 12.84 14.69
CA LEU A 275 -1.01 13.27 14.66
C LEU A 275 -0.23 12.71 15.85
N LYS A 276 -0.83 12.74 17.06
CA LYS A 276 -0.28 12.10 18.26
C LYS A 276 -0.13 10.60 18.10
N LEU A 277 -1.17 9.92 17.62
CA LEU A 277 -1.13 8.47 17.38
C LEU A 277 0.02 8.07 16.45
N TYR A 278 0.18 8.77 15.32
CA TYR A 278 1.26 8.47 14.39
C TYR A 278 2.62 8.93 14.91
N GLY A 279 2.68 9.97 15.75
CA GLY A 279 3.90 10.36 16.46
C GLY A 279 4.39 9.27 17.40
N ILE A 280 3.50 8.66 18.17
CA ILE A 280 3.81 7.53 19.05
C ILE A 280 4.37 6.35 18.23
N ARG A 281 3.66 5.95 17.17
CA ARG A 281 4.08 4.85 16.29
C ARG A 281 5.44 5.11 15.64
N ALA A 282 5.65 6.32 15.12
CA ALA A 282 6.90 6.70 14.47
C ALA A 282 8.10 6.60 15.44
N LEU A 283 7.94 6.95 16.73
CA LEU A 283 8.99 6.75 17.73
C LEU A 283 9.37 5.27 17.89
N GLY A 284 8.39 4.37 17.88
CA GLY A 284 8.62 2.93 17.93
C GLY A 284 9.23 2.35 16.65
N GLU A 285 8.89 2.90 15.48
CA GLU A 285 9.41 2.50 14.17
C GLU A 285 10.85 2.94 13.94
N MET A 286 11.24 4.11 14.45
CA MET A 286 12.60 4.66 14.29
C MET A 286 13.69 3.85 14.99
N LYS A 287 13.34 3.04 16.00
CA LYS A 287 14.29 2.27 16.83
C LYS A 287 15.33 3.11 17.58
N THR A 288 15.20 4.44 17.60
CA THR A 288 15.97 5.32 18.49
C THR A 288 15.50 5.13 19.93
N ILE A 289 16.41 4.78 20.84
CA ILE A 289 16.13 4.63 22.27
C ILE A 289 16.86 5.72 23.05
N ASN A 290 16.11 6.55 23.78
CA ASN A 290 16.66 7.49 24.75
C ASN A 290 15.63 7.77 25.87
N PRO A 291 16.07 8.34 27.02
CA PRO A 291 15.20 8.57 28.17
C PRO A 291 13.97 9.44 27.88
N ASP A 292 14.07 10.46 27.03
CA ASP A 292 12.94 11.35 26.72
C ASP A 292 11.84 10.62 25.92
N ILE A 293 12.25 9.74 25.00
CA ILE A 293 11.32 8.87 24.24
C ILE A 293 10.64 7.91 25.20
N THR A 294 11.41 7.15 25.98
CA THR A 294 10.85 6.13 26.88
C THR A 294 9.98 6.76 27.96
N ASP A 295 10.37 7.89 28.54
CA ASP A 295 9.58 8.61 29.55
C ASP A 295 8.27 9.15 28.99
N SER A 296 8.29 9.65 27.75
CA SER A 296 7.06 10.09 27.07
C SER A 296 6.12 8.91 26.81
N LEU A 297 6.66 7.78 26.32
CA LEU A 297 5.87 6.59 26.01
C LEU A 297 5.28 5.93 27.27
N ILE A 298 6.04 5.79 28.37
CA ILE A 298 5.49 5.23 29.63
C ILE A 298 4.46 6.17 30.26
N SER A 299 4.65 7.49 30.12
CA SER A 299 3.65 8.47 30.57
C SER A 299 2.34 8.30 29.80
N ILE A 300 2.41 8.12 28.48
CA ILE A 300 1.24 7.87 27.64
C ILE A 300 0.58 6.53 28.00
N ALA A 301 1.36 5.45 28.07
CA ALA A 301 0.86 4.11 28.37
C ALA A 301 0.10 4.05 29.71
N SER A 302 0.51 4.83 30.71
CA SER A 302 -0.05 4.78 32.07
C SER A 302 -1.03 5.90 32.43
N ARG A 303 -1.01 7.05 31.73
CA ARG A 303 -1.76 8.25 32.14
C ARG A 303 -2.73 8.79 31.09
N GLU A 304 -2.56 8.47 29.80
CA GLU A 304 -3.50 8.92 28.79
C GLU A 304 -4.86 8.24 28.97
N LYS A 305 -5.94 8.97 28.69
CA LYS A 305 -7.31 8.41 28.75
C LYS A 305 -7.68 7.64 27.48
N ASP A 306 -7.02 7.97 26.37
CA ASP A 306 -7.31 7.37 25.07
C ASP A 306 -6.61 6.01 24.96
N GLU A 307 -7.40 4.93 25.04
CA GLU A 307 -6.92 3.55 24.96
C GLU A 307 -6.14 3.27 23.67
N THR A 308 -6.46 3.96 22.56
CA THR A 308 -5.71 3.80 21.31
C THR A 308 -4.30 4.37 21.42
N LEU A 309 -4.14 5.49 22.14
CA LEU A 309 -2.82 6.09 22.40
C LEU A 309 -2.03 5.27 23.41
N GLN A 310 -2.68 4.75 24.46
CA GLN A 310 -2.07 3.83 25.41
C GLN A 310 -1.53 2.59 24.68
N LEU A 311 -2.37 1.93 23.89
CA LEU A 311 -2.00 0.73 23.12
C LEU A 311 -0.85 1.02 22.14
N ALA A 312 -0.90 2.15 21.44
CA ALA A 312 0.19 2.55 20.55
C ALA A 312 1.50 2.76 21.30
N ALA A 313 1.45 3.33 22.51
CA ALA A 313 2.64 3.56 23.32
C ALA A 313 3.24 2.25 23.85
N VAL A 314 2.39 1.32 24.30
CA VAL A 314 2.83 -0.03 24.70
C VAL A 314 3.47 -0.77 23.54
N ASN A 315 2.86 -0.77 22.35
CA ASN A 315 3.44 -1.40 21.16
C ASN A 315 4.75 -0.73 20.72
N SER A 316 4.87 0.59 20.91
CA SER A 316 6.11 1.31 20.62
C SER A 316 7.20 0.95 21.61
N LEU A 317 6.89 0.84 22.90
CA LEU A 317 7.83 0.36 23.92
C LEU A 317 8.27 -1.08 23.65
N ARG A 318 7.33 -1.96 23.29
CA ARG A 318 7.62 -3.35 22.87
C ARG A 318 8.59 -3.38 21.70
N SER A 319 8.32 -2.57 20.65
CA SER A 319 9.18 -2.43 19.47
C SER A 319 10.59 -1.92 19.79
N LEU A 320 10.73 -1.06 20.80
CA LEU A 320 12.02 -0.55 21.26
C LEU A 320 12.74 -1.52 22.19
N SER A 321 12.01 -2.42 22.87
CA SER A 321 12.49 -3.39 23.86
C SER A 321 13.54 -2.80 24.84
N PRO A 322 13.25 -1.67 25.52
CA PRO A 322 14.23 -1.01 26.36
C PRO A 322 14.55 -1.85 27.61
N SER A 323 15.83 -1.98 27.95
CA SER A 323 16.27 -2.63 29.18
C SER A 323 16.27 -1.64 30.36
N ASP A 324 15.08 -1.24 30.84
CA ASP A 324 14.93 -0.33 31.99
C ASP A 324 13.87 -0.82 32.98
N SER A 325 14.31 -1.09 34.22
CA SER A 325 13.46 -1.51 35.34
C SER A 325 12.32 -0.53 35.68
N LYS A 326 12.48 0.76 35.40
CA LYS A 326 11.44 1.78 35.58
C LYS A 326 10.27 1.51 34.62
N ILE A 327 10.58 1.20 33.36
CA ILE A 327 9.59 0.91 32.33
C ILE A 327 8.83 -0.35 32.72
N GLU A 328 9.54 -1.41 33.07
CA GLU A 328 8.96 -2.67 33.54
C GLU A 328 7.96 -2.45 34.69
N LYS A 329 8.38 -1.73 35.75
CA LYS A 329 7.51 -1.42 36.91
C LYS A 329 6.25 -0.66 36.51
N VAL A 330 6.36 0.30 35.59
CA VAL A 330 5.21 1.08 35.12
C VAL A 330 4.26 0.18 34.32
N LEU A 331 4.75 -0.67 33.41
CA LEU A 331 3.92 -1.58 32.63
C LEU A 331 3.21 -2.61 33.51
N ILE A 332 3.89 -3.19 34.50
CA ILE A 332 3.28 -4.09 35.51
C ILE A 332 2.17 -3.36 36.26
N SER A 333 2.42 -2.14 36.75
CA SER A 333 1.42 -1.37 37.48
C SER A 333 0.22 -0.98 36.61
N THR A 334 0.46 -0.72 35.32
CA THR A 334 -0.58 -0.37 34.34
C THR A 334 -1.45 -1.59 34.03
N PHE A 335 -0.84 -2.77 33.89
CA PHE A 335 -1.55 -4.04 33.69
C PHE A 335 -2.48 -4.37 34.86
N LYS A 336 -2.02 -4.15 36.10
CA LYS A 336 -2.79 -4.44 37.32
C LYS A 336 -3.95 -3.47 37.57
N LYS A 337 -3.89 -2.25 37.01
CA LYS A 337 -4.89 -1.19 37.22
C LYS A 337 -5.89 -1.03 36.08
N ASN A 338 -5.67 -1.71 34.96
CA ASN A 338 -6.55 -1.66 33.80
C ASN A 338 -7.29 -2.98 33.64
N ASP A 339 -8.56 -2.90 33.27
CA ASP A 339 -9.41 -4.06 32.98
C ASP A 339 -9.56 -4.30 31.46
N ASN A 340 -9.08 -3.38 30.62
CA ASN A 340 -9.16 -3.52 29.16
C ASN A 340 -8.26 -4.66 28.66
N GLU A 341 -8.86 -5.78 28.26
CA GLU A 341 -8.14 -7.00 27.85
C GLU A 341 -7.14 -6.75 26.71
N LYS A 342 -7.50 -5.93 25.71
CA LYS A 342 -6.62 -5.62 24.57
C LYS A 342 -5.36 -4.89 24.99
N LEU A 343 -5.48 -3.96 25.94
CA LEU A 343 -4.33 -3.27 26.50
C LEU A 343 -3.52 -4.21 27.41
N ARG A 344 -4.18 -5.02 28.23
CA ARG A 344 -3.53 -5.98 29.14
C ARG A 344 -2.70 -7.01 28.39
N ILE A 345 -3.20 -7.59 27.29
CA ILE A 345 -2.42 -8.53 26.49
C ILE A 345 -1.22 -7.85 25.81
N ALA A 346 -1.37 -6.61 25.33
CA ALA A 346 -0.24 -5.88 24.75
C ALA A 346 0.84 -5.54 25.79
N LEU A 347 0.42 -5.23 27.03
CA LEU A 347 1.33 -5.03 28.15
C LEU A 347 2.06 -6.33 28.53
N LEU A 348 1.35 -7.46 28.53
CA LEU A 348 1.94 -8.77 28.79
C LEU A 348 2.98 -9.14 27.72
N GLU A 349 2.65 -8.94 26.44
CA GLU A 349 3.58 -9.15 25.33
C GLU A 349 4.82 -8.25 25.45
N ALA A 350 4.64 -6.97 25.78
CA ALA A 350 5.76 -6.05 25.99
C ALA A 350 6.66 -6.51 27.15
N LEU A 351 6.07 -6.96 28.26
CA LEU A 351 6.80 -7.48 29.42
C LEU A 351 7.54 -8.79 29.10
N GLY A 352 6.92 -9.68 28.32
CA GLY A 352 7.53 -10.92 27.85
C GLY A 352 8.74 -10.66 26.97
N ASP A 353 8.62 -9.77 25.98
CA ASP A 353 9.72 -9.38 25.08
C ASP A 353 10.86 -8.67 25.85
N MET A 354 10.53 -7.99 26.96
CA MET A 354 11.52 -7.40 27.87
C MET A 354 12.16 -8.42 28.83
N GLY A 355 11.71 -9.67 28.85
CA GLY A 355 12.20 -10.71 29.77
C GLY A 355 11.77 -10.50 31.23
N SER A 356 10.65 -9.82 31.48
CA SER A 356 10.15 -9.56 32.84
C SER A 356 9.80 -10.87 33.55
N LEU A 357 10.34 -11.04 34.76
CA LEU A 357 10.05 -12.21 35.62
C LEU A 357 8.61 -12.25 36.12
N GLU A 358 7.89 -11.12 36.07
CA GLU A 358 6.49 -11.03 36.46
C GLU A 358 5.53 -11.49 35.36
N THR A 359 5.99 -11.70 34.13
CA THR A 359 5.12 -12.01 32.99
C THR A 359 4.26 -13.25 33.26
N SER A 360 4.85 -14.36 33.74
CA SER A 360 4.08 -15.57 34.07
C SER A 360 3.07 -15.34 35.20
N ASN A 361 3.36 -14.48 36.19
CA ASN A 361 2.39 -14.14 37.24
C ASN A 361 1.16 -13.41 36.69
N LEU A 362 1.40 -12.47 35.77
CA LEU A 362 0.35 -11.66 35.19
C LEU A 362 -0.51 -12.45 34.20
N ALA A 363 0.12 -13.37 33.45
CA ALA A 363 -0.52 -14.22 32.45
C ALA A 363 -1.71 -15.02 33.02
N VAL A 364 -1.65 -15.48 34.28
CA VAL A 364 -2.73 -16.21 34.97
C VAL A 364 -4.09 -15.54 34.81
N THR A 365 -4.10 -14.20 34.86
CA THR A 365 -5.35 -13.44 34.77
C THR A 365 -5.94 -13.33 33.36
N LEU A 366 -5.14 -13.60 32.32
CA LEU A 366 -5.56 -13.64 30.91
C LEU A 366 -5.80 -15.08 30.40
N LEU A 367 -5.63 -16.07 31.27
CA LEU A 367 -5.90 -17.48 31.00
C LEU A 367 -7.17 -17.99 31.69
N LYS A 368 -7.95 -17.09 32.32
CA LYS A 368 -9.18 -17.48 33.00
C LYS A 368 -10.25 -17.95 31.99
N PRO A 369 -11.19 -18.80 32.41
CA PRO A 369 -12.23 -19.33 31.52
C PRO A 369 -13.07 -18.25 30.83
N ASP A 370 -13.32 -17.11 31.48
CA ASP A 370 -14.13 -16.00 30.98
C ASP A 370 -13.42 -15.10 29.95
N VAL A 371 -12.12 -15.31 29.72
CA VAL A 371 -11.33 -14.56 28.73
C VAL A 371 -11.48 -15.19 27.34
N SER A 372 -11.59 -14.36 26.30
CA SER A 372 -11.74 -14.87 24.93
C SER A 372 -10.56 -15.72 24.45
N ALA A 373 -10.84 -16.75 23.64
CA ALA A 373 -9.84 -17.63 23.02
C ALA A 373 -8.69 -16.86 22.36
N SER A 374 -8.98 -15.78 21.61
CA SER A 374 -7.94 -14.96 20.95
C SER A 374 -6.94 -14.32 21.92
N ILE A 375 -7.38 -13.93 23.13
CA ILE A 375 -6.48 -13.39 24.17
C ILE A 375 -5.72 -14.52 24.85
N LYS A 376 -6.36 -15.67 25.08
CA LYS A 376 -5.72 -16.88 25.62
C LYS A 376 -4.58 -17.37 24.69
N GLU A 377 -4.84 -17.50 23.39
CA GLU A 377 -3.84 -17.87 22.37
C GLU A 377 -2.62 -16.94 22.39
N ARG A 378 -2.83 -15.63 22.42
CA ARG A 378 -1.73 -14.66 22.52
C ARG A 378 -0.99 -14.77 23.86
N THR A 379 -1.68 -15.10 24.94
CA THR A 379 -1.05 -15.33 26.24
C THR A 379 -0.19 -16.59 26.24
N ILE A 380 -0.68 -17.66 25.60
CA ILE A 380 0.05 -18.91 25.38
C ILE A 380 1.31 -18.64 24.56
N TYR A 381 1.21 -17.87 23.48
CA TYR A 381 2.35 -17.46 22.67
C TYR A 381 3.42 -16.73 23.50
N VAL A 382 3.02 -15.81 24.37
CA VAL A 382 3.96 -15.10 25.26
C VAL A 382 4.65 -16.08 26.23
N LEU A 383 3.88 -16.97 26.85
CA LEU A 383 4.42 -17.95 27.80
C LEU A 383 5.35 -18.96 27.15
N SER A 384 5.06 -19.40 25.92
CA SER A 384 5.91 -20.33 25.18
C SER A 384 7.24 -19.70 24.79
N HIS A 385 7.25 -18.43 24.39
CA HIS A 385 8.48 -17.68 24.11
C HIS A 385 9.36 -17.49 25.35
N ILE A 386 8.75 -17.38 26.55
CA ILE A 386 9.49 -17.30 27.80
C ILE A 386 10.07 -18.66 28.19
N GLY A 387 9.31 -19.75 27.99
CA GLY A 387 9.78 -21.14 28.08
C GLY A 387 10.26 -21.64 29.44
N ASN A 388 10.18 -20.83 30.51
CA ASN A 388 10.60 -21.26 31.85
C ASN A 388 9.60 -22.25 32.50
N GLU A 389 10.05 -23.02 33.51
CA GLU A 389 9.20 -24.01 34.19
C GLU A 389 7.85 -23.44 34.65
N LYS A 390 7.83 -22.19 35.12
CA LYS A 390 6.59 -21.55 35.56
C LYS A 390 5.61 -21.32 34.40
N SER A 391 6.13 -20.90 33.25
CA SER A 391 5.32 -20.65 32.06
C SER A 391 4.77 -21.96 31.50
N LEU A 392 5.59 -22.99 31.38
CA LEU A 392 5.15 -24.33 30.98
C LEU A 392 4.14 -24.91 31.97
N SER A 393 4.29 -24.66 33.27
CA SER A 393 3.34 -25.14 34.28
C SER A 393 1.96 -24.52 34.08
N LEU A 394 1.91 -23.23 33.74
CA LEU A 394 0.64 -22.55 33.44
C LEU A 394 -0.01 -23.09 32.17
N LEU A 395 0.79 -23.40 31.13
CA LEU A 395 0.30 -24.03 29.91
C LEU A 395 -0.30 -25.41 30.19
N LEU A 396 0.35 -26.22 31.03
CA LEU A 396 -0.19 -27.52 31.46
C LEU A 396 -1.47 -27.36 32.30
N ASP A 397 -1.57 -26.34 33.15
CA ASP A 397 -2.74 -26.11 33.99
C ASP A 397 -4.02 -25.80 33.19
N ILE A 398 -3.89 -25.24 31.98
CA ILE A 398 -5.02 -24.92 31.08
C ILE A 398 -5.20 -25.91 29.93
N SER A 399 -4.48 -27.04 29.96
CA SER A 399 -4.46 -28.00 28.84
C SER A 399 -5.82 -28.62 28.52
N ASN A 400 -6.74 -28.66 29.49
CA ASN A 400 -8.11 -29.13 29.32
C ASN A 400 -9.08 -28.06 28.78
N ASP A 401 -8.63 -26.84 28.49
CA ASP A 401 -9.48 -25.81 27.87
C ASP A 401 -9.75 -26.16 26.40
N SER A 402 -10.97 -26.62 26.13
CA SER A 402 -11.40 -27.08 24.81
C SER A 402 -11.35 -26.00 23.72
N GLU A 403 -11.40 -24.71 24.08
CA GLU A 403 -11.40 -23.63 23.08
C GLU A 403 -10.01 -23.40 22.46
N ILE A 404 -8.95 -23.75 23.19
CA ILE A 404 -7.55 -23.47 22.84
C ILE A 404 -6.69 -24.73 22.74
N SER A 405 -7.27 -25.91 22.98
CA SER A 405 -6.55 -27.18 23.10
C SER A 405 -5.64 -27.46 21.90
N GLU A 406 -6.13 -27.29 20.66
CA GLU A 406 -5.33 -27.53 19.44
C GLU A 406 -4.10 -26.62 19.37
N TYR A 407 -4.28 -25.32 19.60
CA TYR A 407 -3.18 -24.34 19.58
C TYR A 407 -2.17 -24.59 20.71
N LEU A 408 -2.68 -24.91 21.90
CA LEU A 408 -1.88 -25.17 23.08
C LEU A 408 -1.04 -26.44 22.94
N MET A 409 -1.62 -27.52 22.40
CA MET A 409 -0.89 -28.77 22.18
C MET A 409 0.27 -28.58 21.21
N GLY A 410 0.05 -27.93 20.06
CA GLY A 410 1.15 -27.60 19.14
C GLY A 410 2.23 -26.74 19.81
N THR A 411 1.84 -25.84 20.70
CA THR A 411 2.80 -25.02 21.47
C THR A 411 3.61 -25.82 22.49
N LEU A 412 3.00 -26.83 23.13
CA LEU A 412 3.68 -27.71 24.08
C LEU A 412 4.62 -28.69 23.37
N GLU A 413 4.26 -29.16 22.17
CA GLU A 413 5.12 -30.01 21.32
C GLU A 413 6.41 -29.28 20.90
N ASP A 414 6.33 -27.97 20.66
CA ASP A 414 7.49 -27.13 20.31
C ASP A 414 8.32 -26.67 21.52
N ALA A 415 7.92 -26.99 22.75
CA ALA A 415 8.62 -26.57 23.96
C ALA A 415 9.96 -27.30 24.16
N ASP A 416 10.79 -26.77 25.05
CA ASP A 416 12.04 -27.46 25.46
C ASP A 416 11.71 -28.84 26.07
N ARG A 417 12.10 -29.90 25.35
CA ARG A 417 11.77 -31.30 25.68
C ARG A 417 12.33 -31.71 27.04
N ASP A 418 13.52 -31.26 27.43
CA ASP A 418 14.14 -31.68 28.69
C ASP A 418 13.37 -31.08 29.87
N ILE A 419 13.01 -29.80 29.77
CA ILE A 419 12.22 -29.12 30.80
C ILE A 419 10.81 -29.72 30.85
N LEU A 420 10.14 -29.83 29.69
CA LEU A 420 8.75 -30.27 29.64
C LEU A 420 8.60 -31.73 30.07
N SER A 421 9.46 -32.65 29.61
CA SER A 421 9.39 -34.07 30.00
C SER A 421 9.58 -34.26 31.51
N ALA A 422 10.56 -33.59 32.11
CA ALA A 422 10.78 -33.63 33.56
C ALA A 422 9.57 -33.06 34.33
N MET A 423 8.92 -32.03 33.79
CA MET A 423 7.70 -31.47 34.37
C MET A 423 6.50 -32.41 34.25
N VAL A 424 6.25 -32.98 33.06
CA VAL A 424 5.16 -33.93 32.81
C VAL A 424 5.28 -35.15 33.71
N GLN A 425 6.47 -35.77 33.81
CA GLN A 425 6.71 -36.92 34.70
C GLN A 425 6.51 -36.60 36.18
N ARG A 426 6.88 -35.39 36.62
CA ARG A 426 6.62 -34.94 38.00
C ARG A 426 5.12 -34.72 38.21
N ARG A 427 4.44 -34.09 37.25
CA ARG A 427 3.04 -33.72 37.37
C ARG A 427 2.11 -34.94 37.33
N LEU A 428 2.38 -35.94 36.50
CA LEU A 428 1.63 -37.21 36.45
C LEU A 428 1.53 -37.91 37.81
N LYS A 429 2.53 -37.74 38.69
CA LYS A 429 2.53 -38.34 40.04
C LYS A 429 1.57 -37.63 41.02
N THR A 430 1.14 -36.42 40.69
CA THR A 430 0.40 -35.53 41.60
C THR A 430 -0.92 -35.02 41.02
N GLU A 431 -1.12 -35.15 39.71
CA GLU A 431 -2.32 -34.66 39.04
C GLU A 431 -3.54 -35.50 39.40
N THR A 432 -4.68 -34.84 39.57
CA THR A 432 -5.95 -35.47 39.97
C THR A 432 -7.06 -35.24 38.95
N ASP A 433 -6.86 -34.30 38.04
CA ASP A 433 -7.79 -33.97 36.97
C ASP A 433 -7.67 -34.99 35.82
N SER A 434 -8.74 -35.74 35.56
CA SER A 434 -8.74 -36.84 34.59
C SER A 434 -8.41 -36.39 33.17
N ASP A 435 -8.87 -35.20 32.79
CA ASP A 435 -8.69 -34.67 31.45
C ASP A 435 -7.22 -34.27 31.26
N ARG A 436 -6.64 -33.62 32.28
CA ARG A 436 -5.21 -33.29 32.27
C ARG A 436 -4.31 -34.53 32.37
N ILE A 437 -4.68 -35.55 33.15
CA ILE A 437 -3.93 -36.83 33.17
C ILE A 437 -3.84 -37.41 31.77
N THR A 438 -4.97 -37.46 31.04
CA THR A 438 -5.00 -37.99 29.67
C THR A 438 -4.05 -37.23 28.75
N ILE A 439 -4.02 -35.89 28.83
CA ILE A 439 -3.12 -35.05 28.04
C ILE A 439 -1.65 -35.25 28.45
N LEU A 440 -1.38 -35.35 29.74
CA LEU A 440 -0.02 -35.59 30.25
C LEU A 440 0.51 -36.97 29.85
N GLU A 441 -0.35 -38.00 29.83
CA GLU A 441 0.01 -39.34 29.34
C GLU A 441 0.33 -39.33 27.85
N ASP A 442 -0.47 -38.61 27.04
CA ASP A 442 -0.18 -38.43 25.62
C ASP A 442 1.19 -37.76 25.40
N LEU A 443 1.42 -36.61 26.03
CA LEU A 443 2.72 -35.92 25.97
C LEU A 443 3.88 -36.82 26.43
N ASN A 444 3.71 -37.57 27.53
CA ASN A 444 4.75 -38.48 28.02
C ASN A 444 5.07 -39.59 27.01
N SER A 445 4.05 -40.15 26.34
CA SER A 445 4.24 -41.18 25.32
C SER A 445 5.02 -40.67 24.12
N GLN A 446 4.80 -39.41 23.72
CA GLN A 446 5.57 -38.78 22.64
C GLN A 446 7.05 -38.67 23.01
N PHE A 447 7.39 -38.38 24.27
CA PHE A 447 8.77 -38.34 24.74
C PHE A 447 9.45 -39.72 24.82
N GLU A 448 8.71 -40.82 24.96
CA GLU A 448 9.27 -42.17 24.98
C GLU A 448 9.50 -42.74 23.56
N SER A 449 8.85 -42.15 22.55
CA SER A 449 8.87 -42.62 21.17
C SER A 449 10.08 -42.19 20.31
N TYR A 450 10.97 -41.35 20.86
CA TYR A 450 12.21 -40.84 20.25
C TYR A 450 13.41 -41.09 21.14
#